data_AF-A0A453NQ03-F1
#
_entry.id   AF-A0A453NQ03-F1
#
_cell.length_a   1.000
_cell.length_b   1.000
_cell.length_c   1.000
_cell.angle_alpha   90.00
_cell.angle_beta   90.00
_cell.angle_gamma   90.00
#
_symmetry.space_group_name_H-M   'P 1'
#
loop_
_entity.id
_entity.type
_entity.pdbx_description
1 polymer ?
#
loop_
_entity_poly.entity_id
_entity_poly.type
_entity_poly.pdbx_seq_one_letter_code
_entity_poly.pdbx_strand_id
1 'polypeptide(L)'
;MPAPVCRCRPLAMAVLLLIASLCHLGSCNGGAGGGRITRLPGQPEVNFGQYSGYVEVDGKGSRALFYYFVEAELDPATKPLVLWLNGGPGCSSLGVGAFSENGPFRPSGQALVRNEYSWNKEANVIYLETPAGVGFSYSADAAYYQGVNDNMTAMDNMVFMQRWLEKFPQYKGRELYISGESYAG
;
A
#
# COMPACT_ATOMS: atom_id res chain seq x y z
N MET A 1 -44.67 -68.33 9.85
CA MET A 1 -44.97 -68.22 8.40
C MET A 1 -44.87 -66.75 8.02
N PRO A 2 -44.37 -66.35 6.83
CA PRO A 2 -43.39 -67.01 5.95
C PRO A 2 -41.96 -66.58 6.41
N ALA A 3 -40.96 -66.18 5.60
CA ALA A 3 -40.21 -66.93 4.56
C ALA A 3 -38.67 -66.68 4.74
N PRO A 4 -37.76 -67.45 4.09
CA PRO A 4 -36.30 -67.31 4.22
C PRO A 4 -35.58 -66.80 2.94
N VAL A 5 -34.23 -66.86 2.94
CA VAL A 5 -33.28 -66.66 1.80
C VAL A 5 -32.97 -65.16 1.53
N CYS A 6 -31.73 -64.70 1.31
CA CYS A 6 -30.52 -65.36 0.76
C CYS A 6 -29.20 -65.00 1.48
N ARG A 7 -28.17 -65.85 1.32
CA ARG A 7 -26.76 -65.57 1.70
C ARG A 7 -25.93 -65.32 0.44
N CYS A 8 -25.07 -64.31 0.47
CA CYS A 8 -23.82 -64.28 -0.30
C CYS A 8 -22.67 -63.70 0.55
N ARG A 9 -21.53 -64.40 0.57
CA ARG A 9 -20.16 -63.90 0.84
C ARG A 9 -19.38 -64.10 -0.49
N PRO A 10 -18.17 -63.55 -0.74
CA PRO A 10 -17.23 -62.94 0.20
C PRO A 10 -16.45 -61.70 -0.32
N LEU A 11 -15.43 -61.31 0.46
CA LEU A 11 -14.13 -60.69 0.07
C LEU A 11 -14.06 -59.26 -0.53
N ALA A 12 -13.26 -58.44 0.16
CA ALA A 12 -12.35 -57.38 -0.35
C ALA A 12 -12.94 -56.21 -1.19
N MET A 13 -12.46 -54.96 -1.10
CA MET A 13 -11.21 -54.44 -0.52
C MET A 13 -11.45 -53.26 0.43
N ALA A 14 -10.47 -52.99 1.30
CA ALA A 14 -10.44 -51.78 2.11
C ALA A 14 -10.06 -50.55 1.28
N VAL A 15 -10.79 -49.44 1.45
CA VAL A 15 -10.31 -48.09 1.16
C VAL A 15 -10.73 -47.19 2.32
N LEU A 16 -9.81 -46.96 3.27
CA LEU A 16 -9.96 -45.91 4.27
C LEU A 16 -9.75 -44.56 3.59
N LEU A 17 -10.83 -43.79 3.39
CA LEU A 17 -10.71 -42.38 3.03
C LEU A 17 -10.49 -41.54 4.29
N LEU A 18 -9.22 -41.38 4.65
CA LEU A 18 -8.74 -40.35 5.58
C LEU A 18 -8.99 -38.97 4.96
N ILE A 19 -10.08 -38.32 5.34
CA ILE A 19 -10.26 -36.89 5.09
C ILE A 19 -9.45 -36.12 6.14
N ALA A 20 -8.14 -36.07 5.94
CA ALA A 20 -7.30 -35.09 6.60
C ALA A 20 -7.60 -33.73 5.95
N SER A 21 -8.32 -32.86 6.65
CA SER A 21 -8.52 -31.47 6.21
C SER A 21 -7.18 -30.75 6.18
N LEU A 22 -6.58 -30.67 4.99
CA LEU A 22 -5.46 -29.79 4.70
C LEU A 22 -5.92 -28.33 4.75
N CYS A 23 -5.96 -27.76 5.96
CA CYS A 23 -5.94 -26.31 6.15
C CYS A 23 -4.53 -25.78 5.85
N HIS A 24 -4.16 -25.80 4.56
CA HIS A 24 -3.05 -25.03 4.03
C HIS A 24 -3.56 -24.12 2.92
N LEU A 25 -2.91 -22.94 2.82
CA LEU A 25 -3.29 -21.76 2.04
C LEU A 25 -4.40 -20.93 2.73
N GLY A 26 -4.22 -19.65 3.05
CA GLY A 26 -3.04 -18.78 2.86
C GLY A 26 -2.36 -18.40 4.18
N SER A 27 -1.03 -18.51 4.22
CA SER A 27 -0.26 -17.61 5.09
C SER A 27 -0.39 -16.22 4.49
N CYS A 28 -1.02 -15.29 5.19
CA CYS A 28 -1.01 -13.87 4.82
C CYS A 28 0.43 -13.36 4.97
N ASN A 29 1.22 -13.49 3.90
CA ASN A 29 2.61 -13.06 3.90
C ASN A 29 2.64 -11.52 3.86
N GLY A 30 2.45 -10.89 5.03
CA GLY A 30 2.53 -9.46 5.28
C GLY A 30 3.95 -8.90 5.17
N GLY A 31 4.78 -9.48 4.29
CA GLY A 31 6.02 -8.88 3.84
C GLY A 31 5.75 -7.87 2.73
N ALA A 32 6.69 -6.94 2.54
CA ALA A 32 6.61 -5.81 1.59
C ALA A 32 6.61 -6.20 0.09
N GLY A 33 6.20 -7.43 -0.28
CA GLY A 33 6.08 -7.86 -1.68
C GLY A 33 4.85 -7.28 -2.41
N GLY A 34 3.77 -6.97 -1.67
CA GLY A 34 2.54 -6.41 -2.22
C GLY A 34 2.65 -4.91 -2.51
N GLY A 35 3.31 -4.55 -3.62
CA GLY A 35 3.39 -3.16 -4.11
C GLY A 35 4.77 -2.67 -4.55
N ARG A 36 5.81 -3.52 -4.57
CA ARG A 36 7.14 -3.11 -5.06
C ARG A 36 7.08 -2.80 -6.55
N ILE A 37 7.51 -1.60 -6.94
CA ILE A 37 7.68 -1.18 -8.33
C ILE A 37 9.04 -1.70 -8.80
N THR A 38 9.05 -2.52 -9.85
CA THR A 38 10.30 -3.01 -10.46
C THR A 38 10.96 -1.92 -11.30
N ARG A 39 10.18 -1.23 -12.15
CA ARG A 39 10.62 -0.13 -13.00
C ARG A 39 9.41 0.66 -13.49
N LEU A 40 9.45 1.98 -13.44
CA LEU A 40 8.44 2.84 -14.07
C LEU A 40 8.68 2.92 -15.59
N PRO A 41 7.64 3.16 -16.41
CA PRO A 41 7.81 3.51 -17.82
C PRO A 41 8.72 4.74 -17.96
N GLY A 42 9.67 4.70 -18.91
CA GLY A 42 10.59 5.82 -19.14
C GLY A 42 11.64 6.07 -18.04
N GLN A 43 11.69 5.27 -16.97
CA GLN A 43 12.63 5.47 -15.86
C GLN A 43 14.10 5.27 -16.27
N PRO A 44 15.06 6.04 -15.69
CA PRO A 44 16.47 5.68 -15.68
C PRO A 44 16.75 4.57 -14.65
N GLU A 45 17.93 3.95 -14.74
CA GLU A 45 18.37 2.96 -13.75
C GLU A 45 18.63 3.61 -12.39
N VAL A 46 18.18 2.93 -11.32
CA VAL A 46 18.31 3.36 -9.92
C VAL A 46 18.58 2.18 -9.00
N ASN A 47 19.08 2.47 -7.82
CA ASN A 47 19.51 1.51 -6.80
C ASN A 47 18.64 1.51 -5.52
N PHE A 48 17.61 2.37 -5.44
CA PHE A 48 16.69 2.44 -4.30
C PHE A 48 15.41 1.62 -4.53
N GLY A 49 14.79 1.16 -3.44
CA GLY A 49 13.46 0.57 -3.47
C GLY A 49 12.38 1.62 -3.71
N GLN A 50 11.36 1.26 -4.47
CA GLN A 50 10.16 2.08 -4.69
C GLN A 50 8.93 1.18 -4.67
N TYR A 51 7.85 1.71 -4.12
CA TYR A 51 6.63 0.98 -3.83
C TYR A 51 5.42 1.87 -4.08
N SER A 52 4.30 1.28 -4.49
CA SER A 52 3.01 1.96 -4.47
C SER A 52 1.89 1.01 -4.08
N GLY A 53 0.72 1.57 -3.83
CA GLY A 53 -0.49 0.81 -3.59
C GLY A 53 -1.44 1.57 -2.70
N TYR A 54 -2.38 0.82 -2.13
CA TYR A 54 -3.47 1.36 -1.34
C TYR A 54 -3.38 0.92 0.11
N VAL A 55 -3.86 1.78 1.00
CA VAL A 55 -4.18 1.47 2.39
C VAL A 55 -5.63 1.88 2.63
N GLU A 56 -6.47 0.92 2.99
CA GLU A 56 -7.85 1.16 3.40
C GLU A 56 -7.86 1.94 4.73
N VAL A 57 -8.74 2.95 4.86
CA VAL A 57 -8.79 3.83 6.04
C VAL A 57 -10.12 3.82 6.80
N ASP A 58 -11.18 3.23 6.24
CA ASP A 58 -12.53 3.26 6.84
C ASP A 58 -12.93 2.02 7.64
N GLY A 59 -12.16 0.92 7.57
CA GLY A 59 -12.51 -0.35 8.21
C GLY A 59 -13.65 -1.11 7.54
N LYS A 60 -14.12 -0.66 6.38
CA LYS A 60 -15.26 -1.21 5.63
C LYS A 60 -14.89 -1.68 4.22
N GLY A 61 -13.66 -1.42 3.77
CA GLY A 61 -13.22 -1.70 2.40
C GLY A 61 -13.77 -0.71 1.37
N SER A 62 -14.42 0.38 1.81
CA SER A 62 -15.06 1.35 0.93
C SER A 62 -14.29 2.66 0.75
N ARG A 63 -13.16 2.86 1.43
CA ARG A 63 -12.28 4.03 1.25
C ARG A 63 -10.82 3.68 1.44
N ALA A 64 -9.98 4.02 0.47
CA ALA A 64 -8.56 3.75 0.49
C ALA A 64 -7.74 4.91 -0.07
N LEU A 65 -6.61 5.19 0.58
CA LEU A 65 -5.64 6.18 0.13
C LEU A 65 -4.50 5.50 -0.63
N PHE A 66 -4.16 6.05 -1.80
CA PHE A 66 -3.01 5.69 -2.59
C PHE A 66 -1.74 6.35 -2.05
N TYR A 67 -0.63 5.61 -2.08
CA TYR A 67 0.68 6.14 -1.77
C TYR A 67 1.70 5.73 -2.84
N TYR A 68 2.70 6.59 -3.02
CA TYR A 68 3.98 6.25 -3.64
C TYR A 68 5.07 6.46 -2.60
N PHE A 69 5.86 5.42 -2.36
CA PHE A 69 6.92 5.39 -1.36
C PHE A 69 8.25 5.10 -2.04
N VAL A 70 9.26 5.90 -1.71
CA VAL A 70 10.63 5.73 -2.20
C VAL A 70 11.58 5.61 -1.01
N GLU A 71 12.40 4.57 -1.03
CA GLU A 71 13.45 4.38 -0.04
C GLU A 71 14.60 5.37 -0.30
N ALA A 72 15.40 5.60 0.73
CA ALA A 72 16.59 6.44 0.57
C ALA A 72 17.60 5.81 -0.40
N GLU A 73 18.31 6.64 -1.17
CA GLU A 73 19.33 6.20 -2.15
C GLU A 73 20.51 5.47 -1.51
N LEU A 74 20.82 5.81 -0.25
CA LEU A 74 21.91 5.26 0.56
C LEU A 74 21.40 4.87 1.95
N ASP A 75 21.74 3.66 2.39
CA ASP A 75 21.43 3.10 3.71
C ASP A 75 20.00 3.39 4.24
N PRO A 76 18.94 3.04 3.49
CA PRO A 76 17.54 3.33 3.86
C PRO A 76 17.14 2.76 5.22
N ALA A 77 17.80 1.67 5.66
CA ALA A 77 17.65 1.09 6.98
C ALA A 77 18.20 1.95 8.13
N THR A 78 18.85 3.09 7.85
CA THR A 78 19.32 4.08 8.85
C THR A 78 18.57 5.42 8.74
N LYS A 79 18.26 5.86 7.52
CA LYS A 79 17.63 7.16 7.22
C LYS A 79 16.20 7.30 7.80
N PRO A 80 15.74 8.53 8.14
CA PRO A 80 14.42 8.78 8.70
C PRO A 80 13.28 8.45 7.73
N LEU A 81 12.04 8.46 8.24
CA LEU A 81 10.81 8.38 7.44
C LEU A 81 10.18 9.78 7.34
N VAL A 82 9.81 10.19 6.13
CA VAL A 82 9.17 11.48 5.85
C VAL A 82 7.84 11.22 5.17
N LEU A 83 6.76 11.75 5.74
CA LEU A 83 5.47 11.87 5.06
C LEU A 83 5.42 13.23 4.37
N TRP A 84 5.11 13.25 3.07
CA TRP A 84 4.92 14.45 2.27
C TRP A 84 3.46 14.60 1.80
N LEU A 85 2.89 15.77 2.04
CA LEU A 85 1.50 16.14 1.73
C LEU A 85 1.46 17.46 0.94
N ASN A 86 0.95 17.48 -0.30
CA ASN A 86 0.56 18.73 -0.94
C ASN A 86 -0.86 19.14 -0.50
N GLY A 87 -1.13 20.43 -0.41
CA GLY A 87 -2.41 20.98 0.04
C GLY A 87 -3.47 21.12 -1.06
N GLY A 88 -3.85 22.37 -1.37
CA GLY A 88 -4.96 22.71 -2.26
C GLY A 88 -6.10 23.43 -1.53
N PRO A 89 -7.01 22.73 -0.82
CA PRO A 89 -7.08 21.27 -0.65
C PRO A 89 -7.41 20.52 -1.94
N GLY A 90 -6.97 19.26 -2.04
CA GLY A 90 -7.28 18.36 -3.16
C GLY A 90 -6.18 18.20 -4.20
N CYS A 91 -4.98 18.77 -4.01
CA CYS A 91 -3.85 18.60 -4.90
C CYS A 91 -3.14 17.26 -4.65
N SER A 92 -2.66 16.63 -5.73
CA SER A 92 -1.96 15.34 -5.66
C SER A 92 -0.52 15.47 -5.17
N SER A 93 -0.19 14.84 -4.04
CA SER A 93 1.19 14.69 -3.54
C SER A 93 2.09 13.88 -4.48
N LEU A 94 1.50 13.05 -5.35
CA LEU A 94 2.21 12.33 -6.39
C LEU A 94 2.58 13.26 -7.55
N GLY A 95 1.59 13.94 -8.12
CA GLY A 95 1.76 14.80 -9.30
C GLY A 95 2.60 16.04 -9.01
N VAL A 96 2.37 16.70 -7.87
CA VAL A 96 3.12 17.89 -7.46
C VAL A 96 4.40 17.46 -6.73
N GLY A 97 4.32 16.95 -5.50
CA GLY A 97 5.47 16.53 -4.70
C GLY A 97 6.44 15.57 -5.40
N ALA A 98 5.98 14.37 -5.74
CA ALA A 98 6.88 13.31 -6.21
C ALA A 98 7.48 13.55 -7.61
N PHE A 99 6.71 14.13 -8.53
CA PHE A 99 7.11 14.29 -9.93
C PHE A 99 7.40 15.74 -10.36
N SER A 100 6.96 16.75 -9.61
CA SER A 100 7.16 18.18 -9.93
C SER A 100 8.00 18.95 -8.91
N GLU A 101 8.33 18.35 -7.76
CA GLU A 101 9.10 19.02 -6.68
C GLU A 101 10.32 18.22 -6.21
N ASN A 102 10.15 17.33 -5.23
CA ASN A 102 11.25 16.82 -4.41
C ASN A 102 11.42 15.29 -4.47
N GLY A 103 10.58 14.58 -5.25
CA GLY A 103 10.78 13.16 -5.50
C GLY A 103 11.90 12.86 -6.52
N PRO A 104 12.24 11.57 -6.71
CA PRO A 104 13.46 11.15 -7.42
C PRO A 104 13.47 11.39 -8.93
N PHE A 105 12.31 11.68 -9.52
CA PHE A 105 12.14 11.76 -10.96
C PHE A 105 11.36 13.00 -11.37
N ARG A 106 11.74 13.60 -12.50
CA ARG A 106 10.95 14.61 -13.20
C ARG A 106 10.47 14.07 -14.55
N PRO A 107 9.18 14.23 -14.94
CA PRO A 107 8.72 13.89 -16.28
C PRO A 107 9.41 14.73 -17.35
N SER A 108 9.76 14.09 -18.47
CA SER A 108 10.34 14.72 -19.65
C SER A 108 9.78 14.04 -20.90
N GLY A 109 8.64 14.54 -21.39
CA GLY A 109 7.86 13.89 -22.45
C GLY A 109 7.37 12.51 -22.02
N GLN A 110 7.86 11.46 -22.69
CA GLN A 110 7.55 10.06 -22.37
C GLN A 110 8.63 9.39 -21.47
N ALA A 111 9.66 10.13 -21.08
CA ALA A 111 10.73 9.66 -20.21
C ALA A 111 10.61 10.26 -18.80
N LEU A 112 11.34 9.68 -17.86
CA LEU A 112 11.65 10.29 -16.57
C LEU A 112 13.15 10.64 -16.56
N VAL A 113 13.51 11.75 -15.93
CA VAL A 113 14.91 12.12 -15.64
C VAL A 113 15.14 12.17 -14.14
N ARG A 114 16.35 11.86 -13.65
CA ARG A 114 16.63 11.92 -12.20
C ARG A 114 16.58 13.36 -11.70
N ASN A 115 16.04 13.55 -10.51
CA ASN A 115 16.11 14.80 -9.77
C ASN A 115 17.38 14.82 -8.91
N GLU A 116 18.34 15.68 -9.25
CA GLU A 116 19.61 15.78 -8.50
C GLU A 116 19.43 16.29 -7.07
N TYR A 117 18.29 16.91 -6.76
CA TYR A 117 17.95 17.47 -5.44
C TYR A 117 16.80 16.72 -4.76
N SER A 118 16.58 15.45 -5.13
CA SER A 118 15.55 14.61 -4.50
C SER A 118 15.76 14.45 -3.00
N TRP A 119 14.68 14.55 -2.23
CA TRP A 119 14.68 14.31 -0.79
C TRP A 119 14.97 12.86 -0.43
N ASN A 120 14.74 11.92 -1.35
CA ASN A 120 15.11 10.52 -1.11
C ASN A 120 16.64 10.28 -1.11
N LYS A 121 17.48 11.30 -1.30
CA LYS A 121 18.91 11.20 -0.97
C LYS A 121 19.17 11.11 0.53
N GLU A 122 18.30 11.70 1.35
CA GLU A 122 18.49 11.82 2.81
C GLU A 122 17.37 11.18 3.65
N ALA A 123 16.26 10.77 3.04
CA ALA A 123 15.12 10.18 3.74
C ALA A 123 14.45 9.05 2.95
N ASN A 124 13.67 8.23 3.65
CA ASN A 124 12.65 7.39 3.04
C ASN A 124 11.37 8.23 2.94
N VAL A 125 10.82 8.46 1.76
CA VAL A 125 9.74 9.46 1.54
C VAL A 125 8.44 8.81 1.05
N ILE A 126 7.35 9.05 1.78
CA ILE A 126 5.99 8.66 1.43
C ILE A 126 5.26 9.88 0.85
N TYR A 127 4.85 9.80 -0.41
CA TYR A 127 3.92 10.72 -1.06
C TYR A 127 2.51 10.14 -0.93
N LEU A 128 1.67 10.76 -0.10
CA LEU A 128 0.30 10.30 0.19
C LEU A 128 -0.72 11.16 -0.55
N GLU A 129 -1.57 10.55 -1.36
CA GLU A 129 -2.70 11.25 -1.99
C GLU A 129 -3.89 11.27 -1.02
N THR A 130 -4.26 12.45 -0.53
CA THR A 130 -5.29 12.61 0.51
C THR A 130 -5.98 13.97 0.38
N PRO A 131 -7.29 14.11 0.69
CA PRO A 131 -8.24 13.05 1.09
C PRO A 131 -8.57 12.07 -0.03
N ALA A 132 -9.46 11.10 0.24
CA ALA A 132 -9.93 10.20 -0.81
C ALA A 132 -10.71 10.99 -1.90
N GLY A 133 -10.48 10.65 -3.17
CA GLY A 133 -10.86 11.46 -4.34
C GLY A 133 -9.71 12.26 -4.94
N VAL A 134 -8.58 12.42 -4.23
CA VAL A 134 -7.36 13.01 -4.78
C VAL A 134 -6.57 11.96 -5.56
N GLY A 135 -6.31 12.25 -6.84
CA GLY A 135 -5.47 11.41 -7.70
C GLY A 135 -6.03 10.00 -7.85
N PHE A 136 -5.30 9.01 -7.36
CA PHE A 136 -5.72 7.60 -7.35
C PHE A 136 -6.47 7.18 -6.07
N SER A 137 -6.43 7.97 -5.00
CA SER A 137 -7.18 7.69 -3.76
C SER A 137 -8.69 7.78 -4.00
N TYR A 138 -9.48 6.89 -3.38
CA TYR A 138 -10.91 6.78 -3.68
C TYR A 138 -11.77 6.36 -2.49
N SER A 139 -13.05 6.72 -2.56
CA SER A 139 -14.16 6.17 -1.78
C SER A 139 -15.24 5.62 -2.71
N ALA A 140 -15.74 4.42 -2.42
CA ALA A 140 -16.93 3.85 -3.03
C ALA A 140 -18.23 4.41 -2.39
N ASP A 141 -18.15 4.99 -1.20
CA ASP A 141 -19.25 5.75 -0.60
C ASP A 141 -19.31 7.16 -1.21
N ALA A 142 -20.34 7.41 -2.02
CA ALA A 142 -20.56 8.70 -2.66
C ALA A 142 -20.89 9.83 -1.66
N ALA A 143 -21.42 9.50 -0.47
CA ALA A 143 -21.74 10.49 0.56
C ALA A 143 -20.48 11.06 1.23
N TYR A 144 -19.36 10.31 1.25
CA TYR A 144 -18.08 10.79 1.76
C TYR A 144 -17.65 12.11 1.10
N TYR A 145 -17.76 12.20 -0.23
CA TYR A 145 -17.32 13.38 -0.99
C TYR A 145 -18.15 14.64 -0.70
N GLN A 146 -19.34 14.50 -0.10
CA GLN A 146 -20.18 15.63 0.32
C GLN A 146 -19.88 16.10 1.76
N GLY A 147 -19.19 15.28 2.55
CA GLY A 147 -18.90 15.54 3.98
C GLY A 147 -17.42 15.68 4.34
N VAL A 148 -16.50 15.46 3.39
CA VAL A 148 -15.06 15.53 3.60
C VAL A 148 -14.63 16.89 4.17
N ASN A 149 -13.78 16.86 5.19
CA ASN A 149 -13.31 18.02 5.95
C ASN A 149 -12.00 17.70 6.66
N ASP A 150 -11.35 18.71 7.24
CA ASP A 150 -10.03 18.63 7.85
C ASP A 150 -9.91 17.52 8.91
N ASN A 151 -10.92 17.37 9.77
CA ASN A 151 -10.92 16.35 10.82
C ASN A 151 -11.02 14.93 10.23
N MET A 152 -11.87 14.73 9.21
CA MET A 152 -11.95 13.45 8.50
C MET A 152 -10.63 13.13 7.77
N THR A 153 -10.03 14.12 7.10
CA THR A 153 -8.75 13.97 6.40
C THR A 153 -7.61 13.64 7.37
N ALA A 154 -7.52 14.33 8.52
CA ALA A 154 -6.53 14.05 9.55
C ALA A 154 -6.68 12.65 10.16
N MET A 155 -7.92 12.22 10.42
CA MET A 155 -8.21 10.86 10.92
C MET A 155 -7.88 9.77 9.90
N ASP A 156 -8.27 9.96 8.63
CA ASP A 156 -7.92 9.04 7.53
C ASP A 156 -6.38 8.96 7.36
N ASN A 157 -5.66 10.09 7.45
CA ASN A 157 -4.19 10.13 7.40
C ASN A 157 -3.51 9.43 8.58
N MET A 158 -4.06 9.56 9.79
CA MET A 158 -3.58 8.84 10.97
C MET A 158 -3.77 7.32 10.81
N VAL A 159 -4.95 6.89 10.38
CA VAL A 159 -5.24 5.46 10.13
C VAL A 159 -4.38 4.91 9.00
N PHE A 160 -4.15 5.70 7.94
CA PHE A 160 -3.18 5.39 6.90
C PHE A 160 -1.80 5.10 7.48
N MET A 161 -1.23 6.00 8.28
CA MET A 161 0.13 5.83 8.83
C MET A 161 0.23 4.60 9.75
N GLN A 162 -0.78 4.37 10.59
CA GLN A 162 -0.84 3.17 11.45
C GLN A 162 -0.83 1.89 10.61
N ARG A 163 -1.74 1.76 9.63
CA ARG A 163 -1.86 0.57 8.78
C ARG A 163 -0.68 0.42 7.81
N TRP A 164 -0.09 1.51 7.35
CA TRP A 164 1.12 1.49 6.52
C TRP A 164 2.32 0.96 7.30
N LEU A 165 2.49 1.34 8.57
CA LEU A 165 3.54 0.80 9.44
C LEU A 165 3.34 -0.68 9.78
N GLU A 166 2.10 -1.20 9.78
CA GLU A 166 1.86 -2.65 9.83
C GLU A 166 2.27 -3.36 8.53
N LYS A 167 2.10 -2.71 7.36
CA LYS A 167 2.52 -3.24 6.05
C LYS A 167 4.05 -3.17 5.83
N PHE A 168 4.71 -2.17 6.44
CA PHE A 168 6.16 -1.97 6.36
C PHE A 168 6.79 -1.95 7.77
N PRO A 169 6.78 -3.09 8.49
CA PRO A 169 7.17 -3.15 9.90
C PRO A 169 8.63 -2.76 10.16
N GLN A 170 9.51 -2.80 9.16
CA GLN A 170 10.91 -2.37 9.25
C GLN A 170 11.10 -0.84 9.45
N TYR A 171 10.04 -0.05 9.31
CA TYR A 171 10.04 1.39 9.62
C TYR A 171 9.39 1.72 10.97
N LYS A 172 8.89 0.74 11.74
CA LYS A 172 8.43 0.98 13.11
C LYS A 172 9.58 1.44 14.00
N GLY A 173 9.35 2.47 14.81
CA GLY A 173 10.38 3.08 15.66
C GLY A 173 11.37 3.97 14.93
N ARG A 174 11.18 4.23 13.63
CA ARG A 174 11.95 5.24 12.89
C ARG A 174 11.59 6.65 13.34
N GLU A 175 12.55 7.57 13.30
CA GLU A 175 12.26 9.01 13.32
C GLU A 175 11.30 9.36 12.18
N LEU A 176 10.14 9.93 12.52
CA LEU A 176 9.08 10.30 11.58
C LEU A 176 8.95 11.82 11.54
N TYR A 177 9.07 12.38 10.35
CA TYR A 177 8.76 13.77 10.06
C TYR A 177 7.48 13.84 9.22
N ILE A 178 6.55 14.69 9.62
CA ILE A 178 5.37 15.04 8.81
C ILE A 178 5.68 16.38 8.16
N SER A 179 5.56 16.45 6.84
CA SER A 179 5.90 17.62 6.03
C SER A 179 4.84 17.83 4.94
N GLY A 180 4.74 19.06 4.46
CA GLY A 180 3.85 19.38 3.36
C GLY A 180 3.93 20.82 2.91
N GLU A 181 3.10 21.15 1.93
CA GLU A 181 3.02 22.46 1.29
C GLU A 181 1.58 23.00 1.29
N SER A 182 1.43 24.33 1.39
CA SER A 182 0.15 25.04 1.22
C SER A 182 -0.86 24.62 2.30
N TYR A 183 -2.07 24.17 1.92
CA TYR A 183 -3.13 23.71 2.84
C TYR A 183 -2.76 22.47 3.69
N ALA A 184 -1.54 21.95 3.59
CA ALA A 184 -0.99 20.94 4.50
C ALA A 184 -0.26 21.51 5.74
N GLY A 185 -0.28 22.85 5.91
CA GLY A 185 0.27 23.56 7.07
C GLY A 185 -0.71 23.85 8.21
#